data_AF-X1NI42-F1
#
_entry.id   AF-X1NI42-F1
#
_cell.length_a   1.000
_cell.length_b   1.000
_cell.length_c   1.000
_cell.angle_alpha   90.00
_cell.angle_beta   90.00
_cell.angle_gamma   90.00
#
_symmetry.space_group_name_H-M   'P 1'
#
loop_
_entity.id
_entity.type
_entity.pdbx_description
1 polymer ?
#
loop_
_entity_poly.entity_id
_entity_poly.type
_entity_poly.pdbx_seq_one_letter_code
_entity_poly.pdbx_strand_id
1 'polypeptide(L)'
;MKVRWGTVGIIIALLILAASIFFAGIKVSQTVTSDAELLREKTKRDAVSLIWAFRKSSVEDRTLTSEDLKAGYDFADSFLRSME
;
A
#
# COMPACT_ATOMS: atom_id res chain seq x y z
N MET A 1 26.69 7.46 47.03
CA MET A 1 25.39 8.07 46.61
C MET A 1 24.27 7.13 47.01
N LYS A 2 23.25 7.60 47.73
CA LYS A 2 22.11 6.78 48.17
C LYS A 2 21.08 6.74 47.04
N VAL A 3 20.97 5.60 46.36
CA VAL A 3 20.05 5.44 45.23
C VAL A 3 18.62 5.55 45.73
N ARG A 4 17.86 6.50 45.19
CA ARG A 4 16.44 6.68 45.49
C ARG A 4 15.65 5.72 44.61
N TRP A 5 15.38 4.52 45.12
CA TRP A 5 14.66 3.45 44.41
C TRP A 5 13.30 3.90 43.84
N GLY A 6 12.60 4.83 44.48
CA GLY A 6 11.37 5.42 43.94
C GLY A 6 11.60 6.22 42.65
N THR A 7 12.71 6.95 42.54
CA THR A 7 13.08 7.67 41.31
C THR A 7 13.42 6.70 40.19
N VAL A 8 14.10 5.59 40.50
CA VAL A 8 14.42 4.53 39.53
C VAL A 8 13.15 3.90 38.97
N GLY A 9 12.15 3.61 39.81
CA GLY A 9 10.87 3.07 39.36
C GLY A 9 10.12 3.99 38.40
N ILE A 10 10.11 5.30 38.68
CA ILE A 10 9.47 6.31 37.81
C ILE A 10 10.20 6.39 36.46
N ILE A 11 11.53 6.38 36.47
CA ILE A 11 12.32 6.41 35.23
C ILE A 11 12.01 5.18 34.37
N ILE A 12 11.95 3.99 34.96
CA ILE A 12 11.63 2.76 34.23
C ILE A 12 10.22 2.84 33.63
N ALA A 13 9.22 3.31 34.40
CA ALA A 13 7.86 3.46 33.90
C ALA A 13 7.76 4.45 32.72
N LEU A 14 8.50 5.57 32.79
CA LEU A 14 8.57 6.54 31.71
C LEU A 14 9.23 5.99 30.46
N LEU A 15 10.28 5.19 30.61
CA LEU A 15 10.95 4.53 29.47
C LEU A 15 10.02 3.51 28.78
N ILE A 16 9.27 2.73 29.55
CA ILE A 16 8.30 1.78 29.00
C ILE A 16 7.19 2.52 28.24
N LEU A 17 6.68 3.63 28.80
CA LEU A 17 5.67 4.46 28.16
C LEU A 17 6.20 5.10 26.86
N ALA A 18 7.43 5.60 26.86
CA ALA A 18 8.06 6.14 25.66
C ALA A 18 8.23 5.06 24.58
N ALA A 19 8.69 3.86 24.97
CA ALA A 19 8.86 2.74 24.05
C ALA A 19 7.54 2.29 23.43
N SER A 20 6.44 2.27 24.19
CA SER A 20 5.13 1.85 23.67
C SER A 20 4.57 2.82 22.64
N ILE A 21 4.66 4.13 22.91
CA ILE A 21 4.22 5.17 21.97
C ILE A 21 5.09 5.15 20.70
N PHE A 22 6.41 5.01 20.86
CA PHE A 22 7.35 4.92 19.74
C PHE A 22 7.06 3.70 18.85
N PHE A 23 6.82 2.54 19.46
CA PHE A 23 6.49 1.31 18.73
C PHE A 23 5.14 1.39 18.01
N ALA A 24 4.13 2.01 18.63
CA ALA A 24 2.85 2.27 18.00
C ALA A 24 3.01 3.18 16.77
N GLY A 25 3.82 4.25 16.87
CA GLY A 25 4.12 5.14 15.75
C GLY A 25 4.78 4.42 14.57
N ILE A 26 5.81 3.60 14.82
CA ILE A 26 6.47 2.80 13.77
C ILE A 26 5.50 1.84 13.10
N LYS A 27 4.71 1.10 13.90
CA LYS A 27 3.78 0.11 13.36
C LYS A 27 2.71 0.75 12.48
N VAL A 28 2.15 1.88 12.90
CA VAL A 28 1.18 2.64 12.08
C VAL A 28 1.82 3.15 10.79
N SER A 29 3.04 3.69 10.84
CA SER A 29 3.75 4.17 9.65
C SER A 29 4.03 3.05 8.64
N GLN A 30 4.40 1.87 9.12
CA GLN A 30 4.65 0.70 8.26
C GLN A 30 3.36 0.19 7.60
N THR A 31 2.26 0.09 8.37
CA THR A 31 0.96 -0.29 7.82
C THR A 31 0.46 0.70 6.77
N VAL A 32 0.56 2.01 7.03
CA VAL A 32 0.15 3.04 6.05
C VAL A 32 1.00 2.99 4.78
N THR A 33 2.31 2.72 4.89
CA THR A 33 3.19 2.59 3.73
C THR A 33 2.83 1.36 2.89
N SER A 34 2.60 0.22 3.55
CA SER A 34 2.16 -1.03 2.91
C SER A 34 0.82 -0.84 2.19
N ASP A 35 -0.16 -0.20 2.84
CA ASP A 35 -1.46 0.05 2.25
C ASP A 35 -1.37 1.03 1.07
N ALA A 36 -0.52 2.05 1.17
CA ALA A 36 -0.28 3.00 0.08
C ALA A 36 0.39 2.34 -1.14
N GLU A 37 1.33 1.41 -0.91
CA GLU A 37 1.98 0.66 -1.97
C GLU A 37 1.01 -0.30 -2.67
N LEU A 38 0.20 -1.04 -1.91
CA LEU A 38 -0.87 -1.89 -2.44
C LEU A 38 -1.91 -1.09 -3.23
N LEU A 39 -2.31 0.08 -2.71
CA LEU A 39 -3.21 0.99 -3.43
C LEU A 39 -2.57 1.48 -4.72
N ARG A 40 -1.28 1.85 -4.70
CA ARG A 40 -0.54 2.30 -5.89
C ARG A 40 -0.47 1.22 -6.96
N GLU A 41 -0.16 -0.02 -6.59
CA GLU A 41 -0.11 -1.15 -7.52
C GLU A 41 -1.49 -1.44 -8.12
N LYS A 42 -2.52 -1.46 -7.28
CA LYS A 42 -3.90 -1.65 -7.75
C LYS A 42 -4.31 -0.54 -8.71
N THR A 43 -4.03 0.73 -8.38
CA THR A 43 -4.32 1.86 -9.27
C THR A 43 -3.55 1.80 -10.58
N LYS A 44 -2.28 1.36 -10.56
CA LYS A 44 -1.50 1.15 -11.80
C LYS A 44 -2.14 0.10 -12.69
N ARG A 45 -2.50 -1.06 -12.12
CA ARG A 45 -3.15 -2.15 -12.85
C ARG A 45 -4.48 -1.69 -13.45
N ASP A 46 -5.31 -1.03 -12.66
CA ASP A 46 -6.63 -0.54 -13.07
C ASP A 46 -6.51 0.55 -14.16
N ALA A 47 -5.49 1.41 -14.09
CA ALA A 47 -5.23 2.42 -15.13
C ALA A 47 -4.76 1.78 -16.44
N VAL A 48 -3.82 0.84 -16.38
CA VAL A 48 -3.30 0.14 -17.58
C VAL A 48 -4.42 -0.68 -18.23
N SER A 49 -5.24 -1.39 -17.45
CA SER A 49 -6.33 -2.20 -17.97
C SER A 49 -7.36 -1.34 -18.69
N LEU A 50 -7.76 -0.20 -18.10
CA LEU A 50 -8.73 0.69 -18.70
C LEU A 50 -8.20 1.35 -19.98
N ILE A 51 -6.94 1.80 -19.98
CA ILE A 51 -6.32 2.40 -21.17
C ILE A 51 -6.27 1.39 -22.31
N TRP A 52 -5.88 0.15 -22.03
CA TRP A 52 -5.84 -0.90 -23.03
C TRP A 52 -7.24 -1.22 -23.58
N ALA A 53 -8.22 -1.41 -22.68
CA ALA A 53 -9.58 -1.75 -23.06
C ALA A 53 -10.23 -0.65 -23.91
N PHE A 54 -10.07 0.61 -23.49
CA PHE A 54 -10.54 1.78 -24.24
C PHE A 54 -9.86 1.89 -25.61
N ARG A 55 -8.54 1.68 -25.67
CA ARG A 55 -7.81 1.76 -26.94
C ARG A 55 -8.25 0.66 -27.90
N LYS A 56 -8.45 -0.57 -27.40
CA LYS A 56 -8.94 -1.68 -28.21
C LYS A 56 -10.34 -1.39 -28.76
N SER A 57 -11.27 -0.96 -27.90
CA SER A 57 -12.62 -0.63 -28.35
C SER A 57 -12.64 0.52 -29.36
N SER A 58 -11.77 1.52 -29.17
CA SER A 58 -11.63 2.65 -30.10
C SER A 58 -11.03 2.25 -31.45
N VAL A 59 -10.09 1.31 -31.50
CA VAL A 59 -9.52 0.81 -32.77
C VAL A 59 -10.54 -0.03 -33.53
N GLU A 60 -11.39 -0.76 -32.81
CA GLU A 60 -12.45 -1.60 -33.37
C GLU A 60 -13.75 -0.83 -33.63
N ASP A 61 -13.74 0.50 -33.47
CA ASP A 61 -14.88 1.43 -33.64
C ASP A 61 -16.18 0.93 -32.99
N ARG A 62 -16.06 0.44 -31.76
CA ARG A 62 -17.18 -0.12 -31.00
C ARG A 62 -17.18 0.34 -29.56
N THR A 63 -18.36 0.24 -28.94
CA THR A 63 -18.53 0.53 -27.52
C THR A 63 -17.70 -0.44 -26.67
N LEU A 64 -17.12 0.10 -25.61
CA LEU A 64 -16.41 -0.66 -24.59
C LEU A 64 -17.33 -1.73 -23.98
N THR A 65 -16.89 -2.99 -23.99
CA THR A 65 -17.64 -4.11 -23.40
C THR A 65 -17.01 -4.59 -22.10
N SER A 66 -17.76 -5.38 -21.32
CA SER A 66 -17.24 -6.06 -20.14
C SER A 66 -16.12 -7.06 -20.48
N GLU A 67 -16.15 -7.65 -21.68
CA GLU A 67 -15.09 -8.55 -22.17
C GLU A 67 -13.78 -7.80 -22.41
N ASP A 68 -13.84 -6.56 -22.92
CA ASP A 68 -12.63 -5.73 -23.07
C ASP A 68 -12.03 -5.33 -21.75
N LEU A 69 -12.87 -5.02 -20.76
CA LEU A 69 -12.40 -4.72 -19.42
C LEU A 69 -11.68 -5.93 -18.83
N LYS A 70 -12.24 -7.14 -18.98
CA LYS A 70 -11.62 -8.37 -18.50
C LYS A 70 -10.29 -8.64 -19.21
N ALA A 71 -10.27 -8.55 -20.55
CA ALA A 71 -9.05 -8.72 -21.33
C ALA A 71 -8.00 -7.62 -21.02
N GLY A 72 -8.44 -6.40 -20.69
CA GLY A 72 -7.58 -5.33 -20.21
C GLY A 72 -6.94 -5.64 -18.86
N TYR A 73 -7.68 -6.27 -17.94
CA TYR A 73 -7.12 -6.74 -16.67
C TYR A 73 -6.07 -7.84 -16.88
N ASP A 74 -6.35 -8.81 -17.74
CA ASP A 74 -5.40 -9.88 -18.07
C ASP A 74 -4.14 -9.31 -18.75
N PHE A 75 -4.31 -8.32 -19.64
CA PHE A 75 -3.20 -7.57 -20.23
C PHE A 75 -2.39 -6.82 -19.18
N ALA A 76 -3.05 -6.09 -18.28
CA ALA A 76 -2.37 -5.32 -17.24
C ALA A 76 -1.57 -6.22 -16.29
N ASP A 77 -2.10 -7.38 -15.92
CA ASP A 77 -1.39 -8.35 -15.08
C ASP A 77 -0.13 -8.90 -15.79
N SER A 78 -0.25 -9.26 -17.07
CA SER A 78 0.89 -9.70 -17.88
C SER A 78 1.94 -8.60 -18.11
N PHE A 79 1.49 -7.38 -18.41
CA PHE A 79 2.35 -6.24 -18.69
C PHE A 79 3.10 -5.74 -17.45
N LEU A 80 2.47 -5.73 -16.28
CA LEU A 80 3.14 -5.34 -15.03
C LEU A 80 4.16 -6.40 -14.60
N ARG A 81 3.83 -7.70 -14.73
CA ARG A 81 4.77 -8.81 -14.44
C ARG A 81 6.00 -8.83 -15.34
N SER A 82 5.92 -8.31 -16.57
CA SER A 82 7.07 -8.26 -17.48
C SER A 82 7.99 -7.07 -17.23
N MET A 83 7.58 -6.12 -16.39
CA MET A 83 8.38 -4.95 -16.00
C MET A 83 9.05 -5.10 -14.62
N GLU A 84 8.73 -6.17 -13.88
CA GLU A 84 9.44 -6.62 -12.67
C GLU A 84 10.68 -7.43 -13.02
#